data_AF-A0A8B9H718-F1
#
_entry.id   AF-A0A8B9H718-F1
#
_cell.length_a   1.000
_cell.length_b   1.000
_cell.length_c   1.000
_cell.angle_alpha   90.00
_cell.angle_beta   90.00
_cell.angle_gamma   90.00
#
_symmetry.space_group_name_H-M   'P 1'
#
loop_
_entity.id
_entity.type
_entity.pdbx_description
1 polymer ?
#
loop_
_entity_poly.entity_id
_entity_poly.type
_entity_poly.pdbx_seq_one_letter_code
_entity_poly.pdbx_strand_id
1 'polypeptide(L)'
;MGSGDLLNSMFDFSEKLRALNLSEEEMSLFTAVVLVSADRSGLENVNTVEALQDTLICALRSLITKNHPNEIPIFTKLLLKLPDLRSLNNMHSEQLLAFKVHP
;
A
#
# COMPACT_ATOMS: atom_id res chain seq x y z
N MET A 1 -4.79 -16.78 -19.47
CA MET A 1 -5.47 -17.19 -18.23
C MET A 1 -5.00 -16.39 -16.99
N GLY A 2 -4.16 -15.36 -17.11
CA GLY A 2 -3.57 -14.71 -15.93
C GLY A 2 -4.39 -13.60 -15.26
N SER A 3 -5.35 -12.96 -15.94
CA SER A 3 -6.04 -11.78 -15.39
C SER A 3 -6.98 -12.10 -14.22
N GLY A 4 -7.44 -13.35 -14.11
CA GLY A 4 -8.32 -13.80 -13.02
C GLY A 4 -7.64 -13.81 -11.65
N ASP A 5 -6.39 -14.27 -11.58
CA ASP A 5 -5.64 -14.40 -10.33
C ASP A 5 -5.25 -13.04 -9.75
N LEU A 6 -4.91 -12.08 -10.63
CA LEU A 6 -4.66 -10.70 -10.25
C LEU A 6 -5.92 -10.03 -9.71
N LEU A 7 -7.05 -10.14 -10.43
CA LEU A 7 -8.31 -9.57 -9.99
C LEU A 7 -8.78 -10.15 -8.65
N ASN A 8 -8.63 -11.46 -8.46
CA ASN A 8 -8.98 -12.12 -7.21
C ASN A 8 -8.10 -11.63 -6.05
N SER A 9 -6.79 -11.49 -6.27
CA SER A 9 -5.85 -10.99 -5.27
C SER A 9 -6.11 -9.51 -4.91
N MET A 10 -6.51 -8.67 -5.89
CA MET A 10 -6.91 -7.29 -5.65
C MET A 10 -8.21 -7.20 -4.83
N PHE A 11 -9.16 -8.11 -5.09
CA PHE A 11 -10.41 -8.19 -4.34
C PHE A 11 -10.15 -8.60 -2.89
N ASP A 12 -9.38 -9.66 -2.68
CA ASP A 12 -8.97 -10.13 -1.35
C ASP A 12 -8.24 -9.04 -0.56
N PHE A 13 -7.37 -8.27 -1.22
CA PHE A 13 -6.69 -7.14 -0.60
C PHE A 13 -7.68 -6.06 -0.18
N SER A 14 -8.62 -5.70 -1.06
CA SER A 14 -9.64 -4.69 -0.81
C SER A 14 -10.56 -5.08 0.35
N GLU A 15 -10.95 -6.35 0.44
CA GLU A 15 -11.76 -6.85 1.56
C GLU A 15 -11.00 -6.80 2.89
N LYS A 16 -9.74 -7.21 2.90
CA LYS A 16 -8.88 -7.12 4.10
C LYS A 16 -8.67 -5.68 4.55
N LEU A 17 -8.53 -4.74 3.60
CA LEU A 17 -8.38 -3.32 3.90
C LEU A 17 -9.69 -2.73 4.44
N ARG A 18 -10.84 -3.08 3.83
CA ARG A 18 -12.17 -2.66 4.30
C ARG A 18 -12.46 -3.18 5.71
N ALA A 19 -12.02 -4.38 6.06
CA ALA A 19 -12.20 -4.97 7.39
C ALA A 19 -11.47 -4.20 8.51
N LEU A 20 -10.56 -3.28 8.17
CA LEU A 20 -9.90 -2.40 9.15
C LEU A 20 -10.76 -1.18 9.53
N ASN A 21 -11.92 -0.96 8.89
CA ASN A 21 -12.86 0.12 9.18
C ASN A 21 -12.20 1.50 9.30
N LEU A 22 -11.30 1.80 8.36
CA LEU A 22 -10.55 3.05 8.33
C LEU A 22 -11.47 4.22 7.98
N SER A 23 -11.22 5.38 8.59
CA SER A 23 -11.82 6.64 8.16
C SER A 23 -11.25 7.10 6.81
N GLU A 24 -11.94 8.05 6.16
CA GLU A 24 -11.46 8.65 4.90
C GLU A 24 -10.08 9.32 5.08
N GLU A 25 -9.86 9.98 6.22
CA GLU A 25 -8.57 10.59 6.56
C GLU A 25 -7.47 9.53 6.68
N GLU A 26 -7.74 8.42 7.37
CA GLU A 26 -6.79 7.30 7.54
C GLU A 26 -6.45 6.64 6.20
N MET A 27 -7.46 6.42 5.35
CA MET A 27 -7.28 5.85 4.03
C MET A 27 -6.46 6.77 3.12
N SER A 28 -6.73 8.07 3.14
CA SER A 28 -5.97 9.04 2.33
C SER A 28 -4.49 9.08 2.74
N LEU A 29 -4.22 9.05 4.04
CA LEU A 29 -2.87 9.08 4.57
C LEU A 29 -2.13 7.75 4.34
N PHE A 30 -2.81 6.61 4.48
CA PHE A 30 -2.27 5.31 4.10
C PHE A 30 -1.93 5.25 2.61
N THR A 31 -2.80 5.78 1.74
CA THR A 31 -2.55 5.88 0.30
C THR A 31 -1.33 6.75 -0.01
N ALA A 32 -1.14 7.87 0.70
CA ALA A 32 0.04 8.70 0.58
C ALA A 32 1.32 7.94 0.96
N VAL A 33 1.30 7.17 2.06
CA VAL A 33 2.41 6.29 2.45
C VAL A 33 2.71 5.30 1.33
N VAL A 34 1.72 4.59 0.81
CA VAL A 34 1.89 3.64 -0.30
C VAL A 34 2.53 4.31 -1.53
N LEU A 35 2.09 5.51 -1.89
CA LEU A 35 2.58 6.24 -3.05
C LEU A 35 4.07 6.59 -2.95
N VAL A 36 4.55 6.94 -1.75
CA VAL A 36 5.97 7.25 -1.51
C VAL A 36 6.81 6.01 -1.22
N SER A 37 6.19 4.90 -0.81
CA SER A 37 6.84 3.63 -0.46
C SER A 37 7.16 2.73 -1.65
N ALA A 38 6.60 3.03 -2.82
CA ALA A 38 6.93 2.28 -4.03
C ALA A 38 8.44 2.44 -4.30
N ASP A 39 9.14 1.33 -4.55
CA ASP A 39 10.59 1.31 -4.84
C ASP A 39 10.86 2.02 -6.19
N ARG A 40 10.81 3.36 -6.17
CA ARG A 40 10.92 4.23 -7.34
C ARG A 40 12.39 4.28 -7.75
N SER A 41 12.74 3.50 -8.76
CA SER A 41 14.02 3.68 -9.46
C SER A 41 14.01 5.04 -10.20
N GLY A 42 15.13 5.76 -10.16
CA GLY A 42 15.28 7.05 -10.86
C GLY A 42 14.95 8.30 -10.03
N LEU A 43 14.82 8.19 -8.71
CA LEU A 43 14.74 9.36 -7.83
C LEU A 43 16.10 10.06 -7.72
N GLU A 44 16.12 11.38 -7.92
CA GLU A 44 17.33 12.20 -7.73
C GLU A 44 17.71 12.34 -6.25
N ASN A 45 16.72 12.42 -5.35
CA ASN A 45 16.90 12.63 -3.91
C ASN A 45 16.09 11.62 -3.10
N VAL A 46 16.61 10.40 -2.99
CA VAL A 46 15.99 9.30 -2.23
C VAL A 46 15.80 9.69 -0.75
N ASN A 47 16.80 10.33 -0.14
CA ASN A 47 16.76 10.73 1.28
C ASN A 47 15.57 11.64 1.63
N THR A 48 15.20 12.56 0.73
CA THR A 48 14.04 13.46 0.96
C THR A 48 12.72 12.70 0.91
N VAL A 49 12.63 11.70 0.02
CA VAL A 49 11.44 10.85 -0.10
C VAL A 49 11.32 9.92 1.10
N GLU A 50 12.43 9.36 1.59
CA GLU A 50 12.47 8.57 2.83
C GLU A 50 12.05 9.41 4.04
N ALA A 51 12.58 10.63 4.18
CA ALA A 51 12.17 11.53 5.26
C ALA A 51 10.67 11.89 5.21
N LEU A 52 10.13 12.08 4.01
CA LEU A 52 8.70 12.28 3.81
C LEU A 52 7.90 11.03 4.19
N GLN A 53 8.36 9.85 3.78
CA GLN A 53 7.73 8.57 4.14
C GLN A 53 7.69 8.38 5.65
N ASP A 54 8.80 8.61 6.36
CA ASP A 54 8.86 8.53 7.82
C ASP A 54 7.89 9.50 8.49
N THR A 55 7.78 10.71 7.95
CA THR A 55 6.84 11.73 8.43
C THR A 55 5.39 11.26 8.25
N LEU A 56 5.05 10.71 7.10
CA LEU A 56 3.71 10.19 6.81
C LEU A 56 3.37 8.95 7.65
N ILE A 57 4.34 8.05 7.88
CA ILE A 57 4.17 6.89 8.77
C ILE A 57 3.92 7.34 10.21
N CYS A 58 4.67 8.34 10.70
CA CYS A 58 4.45 8.91 12.02
C CYS A 58 3.05 9.54 12.13
N ALA A 59 2.64 10.33 11.13
CA ALA A 59 1.31 10.94 11.09
C ALA A 59 0.20 9.87 11.09
N LEU A 60 0.36 8.81 10.30
CA LEU A 60 -0.59 7.71 10.21
C LEU A 60 -0.72 6.99 11.56
N ARG A 61 0.41 6.71 12.23
CA ARG A 61 0.40 6.13 13.57
C ARG A 61 -0.40 7.00 14.55
N SER A 62 -0.12 8.30 14.57
CA SER A 62 -0.81 9.24 15.45
C SER A 62 -2.31 9.32 15.16
N LEU A 63 -2.71 9.34 13.89
CA LEU A 63 -4.12 9.39 13.49
C LEU A 63 -4.87 8.11 13.91
N ILE A 64 -4.27 6.94 13.64
CA ILE A 64 -4.85 5.64 14.03
C ILE A 64 -4.95 5.52 15.55
N THR A 65 -3.92 5.91 16.30
CA THR A 65 -3.98 5.89 17.78
C THR A 65 -5.05 6.85 18.33
N LYS A 66 -5.27 7.99 17.69
CA LYS A 66 -6.30 8.96 18.08
C LYS A 66 -7.71 8.41 17.82
N ASN A 67 -7.95 7.81 16.66
CA ASN A 67 -9.27 7.38 16.24
C ASN A 67 -9.65 5.99 16.78
N HIS A 68 -8.65 5.13 17.00
CA HIS A 68 -8.83 3.75 17.44
C HIS A 68 -8.02 3.43 18.72
N PRO A 69 -8.24 4.14 19.83
CA PRO A 69 -7.40 4.02 21.04
C PRO A 69 -7.43 2.62 21.68
N ASN A 70 -8.47 1.82 21.41
CA ASN A 70 -8.64 0.47 21.93
C ASN A 70 -8.24 -0.63 20.93
N GLU A 71 -7.94 -0.30 19.67
CA GLU A 71 -7.54 -1.26 18.64
C GLU A 71 -6.05 -1.17 18.31
N ILE A 72 -5.26 -1.59 19.30
CA ILE A 72 -3.80 -1.54 19.34
C ILE A 72 -3.10 -2.07 18.06
N PRO A 73 -3.58 -3.11 17.34
CA PRO A 73 -2.86 -3.63 16.18
C PRO A 73 -3.26 -3.05 14.81
N ILE A 74 -4.15 -2.05 14.69
CA ILE A 74 -4.56 -1.53 13.36
C ILE A 74 -3.36 -0.97 12.58
N PHE A 75 -2.52 -0.16 13.22
CA PHE A 75 -1.35 0.42 12.57
C PHE A 75 -0.38 -0.66 12.07
N THR A 76 -0.13 -1.70 12.88
CA THR A 76 0.70 -2.83 12.47
C THR A 76 0.08 -3.59 11.32
N LYS A 77 -1.24 -3.83 11.34
CA LYS A 77 -1.96 -4.48 10.23
C LYS A 77 -1.86 -3.68 8.93
N LEU A 78 -1.90 -2.34 8.99
CA LEU A 78 -1.70 -1.46 7.84
C LEU A 78 -0.28 -1.55 7.28
N LEU A 79 0.74 -1.55 8.13
CA LEU A 79 2.13 -1.71 7.66
C LEU A 79 2.36 -3.07 6.98
N LEU A 80 1.72 -4.13 7.49
CA LEU A 80 1.75 -5.46 6.86
C LEU A 80 1.05 -5.51 5.50
N LYS A 81 0.28 -4.49 5.11
CA LYS A 81 -0.33 -4.38 3.76
C LYS A 81 0.63 -3.79 2.72
N LEU A 82 1.71 -3.14 3.12
CA LEU A 82 2.70 -2.60 2.18
C LEU A 82 3.40 -3.70 1.35
N PRO A 83 3.86 -4.82 1.93
CA PRO A 83 4.40 -5.95 1.16
C PRO A 83 3.37 -6.61 0.25
N ASP A 84 2.10 -6.71 0.68
CA ASP A 84 1.01 -7.25 -0.13
C ASP A 84 0.81 -6.41 -1.40
N LEU A 85 0.84 -5.07 -1.27
CA LEU A 85 0.76 -4.14 -2.40
C LEU A 85 1.96 -4.24 -3.34
N ARG A 86 3.17 -4.44 -2.81
CA ARG A 86 4.37 -4.68 -3.63
C ARG A 86 4.21 -5.96 -4.45
N SER A 87 3.68 -7.02 -3.86
CA SER A 87 3.44 -8.30 -4.53
C SER A 87 2.38 -8.16 -5.64
N LEU A 88 1.29 -7.43 -5.37
CA LEU A 88 0.27 -7.11 -6.38
C LEU A 88 0.84 -6.28 -7.54
N ASN A 89 1.67 -5.27 -7.24
CA ASN A 89 2.30 -4.45 -8.27
C ASN A 89 3.25 -5.27 -9.16
N ASN A 90 4.01 -6.20 -8.58
CA ASN A 90 4.88 -7.10 -9.32
C ASN A 90 4.07 -8.04 -10.22
N MET A 91 3.02 -8.68 -9.69
CA MET A 91 2.14 -9.55 -10.47
C MET A 91 1.46 -8.81 -11.62
N HIS A 92 1.01 -7.57 -11.39
CA HIS A 92 0.47 -6.71 -12.45
C HIS A 92 1.53 -6.37 -13.50
N SER A 93 2.76 -6.07 -13.08
CA SER A 93 3.88 -5.77 -13.99
C SER A 93 4.25 -6.99 -14.86
N GLU A 94 4.25 -8.19 -14.29
CA GLU A 94 4.48 -9.45 -15.01
C GLU A 94 3.37 -9.72 -16.04
N GLN A 95 2.11 -9.47 -15.69
CA GLN A 95 0.98 -9.56 -16.63
C GLN A 95 1.14 -8.59 -17.80
N LEU A 96 1.49 -7.33 -17.52
CA LEU A 96 1.72 -6.32 -18.56
C LEU A 96 2.89 -6.71 -19.49
N LEU A 97 3.97 -7.27 -18.94
CA LEU A 97 5.08 -7.78 -19.74
C LEU A 97 4.64 -8.96 -20.61
N ALA A 98 3.84 -9.89 -20.09
CA ALA A 98 3.29 -10.99 -20.88
C ALA A 98 2.43 -10.50 -22.06
N PHE A 99 1.68 -9.40 -21.89
CA PHE A 99 0.95 -8.76 -22.99
C PHE A 99 1.87 -8.08 -24.01
N LYS A 100 3.03 -7.59 -23.59
CA LYS A 100 4.02 -6.91 -24.46
C LYS A 100 4.87 -7.86 -25.31
N VAL A 101 4.86 -9.16 -25.03
CA VAL A 101 5.70 -10.18 -25.70
C VAL A 101 5.04 -10.77 -26.96
N HIS A 102 3.88 -10.27 -27.38
CA HIS A 102 3.28 -10.62 -28.66
C HIS A 102 3.53 -9.52 -29.72
N PRO A 103 4.51 -9.71 -30.63
CA PRO A 103 4.47 -9.06 -31.95
C PRO A 103 3.41 -9.70 -32.86
#